data_AF-A0A858BRK1-F1
#
_entry.id   AF-A0A858BRK1-F1
#
_cell.length_a   1.000
_cell.length_b   1.000
_cell.length_c   1.000
_cell.angle_alpha   90.00
_cell.angle_beta   90.00
_cell.angle_gamma   90.00
#
_symmetry.space_group_name_H-M   'P 1'
#
loop_
_entity.id
_entity.type
_entity.pdbx_description
1 polymer ?
#
loop_
_entity_poly.entity_id
_entity_poly.type
_entity_poly.pdbx_seq_one_letter_code
_entity_poly.pdbx_strand_id
1 'polypeptide(L)'
;MGREAALYETRMTALYESREELQELFSDTFMQTYTNFNTFEEFTFSGAVFVDWKADFIVEDRKAFDCCVKGKTSFDTWAQMYEKAYELRGK
;
A
#
# COMPACT_ATOMS: atom_id res chain seq x y z
N MET A 1 -7.89 -35.57 -2.91
CA MET A 1 -7.06 -34.44 -3.40
C MET A 1 -7.91 -33.18 -3.29
N GLY A 2 -7.63 -32.29 -2.34
CA GLY A 2 -8.54 -31.16 -2.08
C GLY A 2 -8.07 -30.21 -0.99
N ARG A 3 -6.77 -29.93 -0.92
CA ARG A 3 -6.21 -28.96 0.05
C ARG A 3 -5.10 -28.06 -0.53
N GLU A 4 -4.92 -28.03 -1.84
CA GLU A 4 -3.86 -27.25 -2.48
C GLU A 4 -4.36 -25.99 -3.20
N ALA A 5 -5.67 -25.88 -3.48
CA ALA A 5 -6.24 -24.71 -4.15
C ALA A 5 -6.56 -23.52 -3.20
N ALA A 6 -6.74 -23.79 -1.90
CA ALA A 6 -7.14 -22.77 -0.93
C ALA A 6 -5.98 -21.86 -0.47
N LEU A 7 -4.72 -22.25 -0.71
CA LEU A 7 -3.55 -21.43 -0.36
C LEU A 7 -3.27 -20.34 -1.41
N TYR A 8 -3.66 -20.59 -2.66
CA TYR A 8 -3.59 -19.55 -3.69
C TYR A 8 -4.73 -18.55 -3.55
N GLU A 9 -5.89 -18.93 -2.98
CA GLU A 9 -7.11 -18.11 -2.81
C GLU A 9 -6.99 -16.90 -1.88
N THR A 10 -5.90 -16.77 -1.13
CA THR A 10 -5.43 -15.49 -0.57
C THR A 10 -4.85 -14.60 -1.71
N ARG A 11 -5.53 -14.59 -2.87
CA ARG A 11 -5.09 -14.06 -4.15
C ARG A 11 -4.97 -12.54 -4.05
N MET A 12 -3.73 -12.05 -3.95
CA MET A 12 -3.22 -10.93 -4.75
C MET A 12 -4.34 -10.02 -5.28
N THR A 13 -4.85 -9.12 -4.44
CA THR A 13 -5.84 -8.15 -4.90
C THR A 13 -5.07 -7.03 -5.59
N ALA A 14 -5.40 -6.79 -6.85
CA ALA A 14 -5.02 -5.55 -7.51
C ALA A 14 -5.75 -4.42 -6.79
N LEU A 15 -5.00 -3.59 -6.07
CA LEU A 15 -5.49 -2.28 -5.69
C LEU A 15 -5.54 -1.46 -6.97
N TYR A 16 -6.73 -0.96 -7.36
CA TYR A 16 -6.94 -0.29 -8.64
C TYR A 16 -6.31 1.11 -8.73
N GLU A 17 -5.50 1.47 -7.73
CA GLU A 17 -4.77 2.73 -7.68
C GLU A 17 -3.54 2.67 -8.60
N SER A 18 -3.39 3.66 -9.48
CA SER A 18 -2.23 3.72 -10.38
C SER A 18 -1.00 4.19 -9.61
N ARG A 19 0.19 3.73 -10.03
CA ARG A 19 1.45 4.19 -9.42
C ARG A 19 1.58 5.71 -9.41
N GLU A 20 1.20 6.37 -10.50
CA GLU A 20 1.24 7.83 -10.62
C GLU A 20 0.31 8.50 -9.61
N GLU A 21 -0.92 8.00 -9.48
CA GLU A 21 -1.88 8.52 -8.50
C GLU A 21 -1.33 8.40 -7.07
N LEU A 22 -0.71 7.27 -6.75
CA LEU A 22 -0.15 7.05 -5.42
C LEU A 22 1.07 7.92 -5.15
N GLN A 23 1.92 8.17 -6.15
CA GLN A 23 3.02 9.11 -6.05
C GLN A 23 2.54 10.56 -5.84
N GLU A 24 1.42 10.93 -6.46
CA GLU A 24 0.79 12.24 -6.23
C GLU A 24 0.17 12.35 -4.83
N LEU A 25 -0.56 11.31 -4.38
CA LEU A 25 -1.24 11.31 -3.09
C LEU A 25 -0.28 11.27 -1.91
N PHE A 26 0.76 10.44 -2.00
CA PHE A 26 1.73 10.21 -0.93
C PHE A 26 2.98 11.07 -1.09
N SER A 27 2.81 12.38 -1.07
CA SER A 27 3.91 13.35 -1.08
C SER A 27 4.92 13.14 0.06
N ASP A 28 6.15 13.61 -0.11
CA ASP A 28 7.19 13.55 0.93
C ASP A 28 6.72 14.12 2.28
N THR A 29 5.94 15.22 2.26
CA THR A 29 5.35 15.79 3.48
C THR A 29 4.38 14.83 4.15
N PHE A 30 3.53 14.15 3.38
CA PHE A 30 2.65 13.12 3.93
C PHE A 30 3.46 11.99 4.56
N MET A 31 4.48 11.50 3.84
CA MET A 31 5.31 10.38 4.27
C MET A 31 6.03 10.68 5.57
N GLN A 32 6.66 11.85 5.66
CA GLN A 32 7.37 12.30 6.87
C GLN A 32 6.43 12.58 8.05
N THR A 33 5.16 12.91 7.78
CA THR A 33 4.17 13.22 8.83
C THR A 33 3.53 11.95 9.41
N TYR A 34 3.19 10.98 8.56
CA TYR A 34 2.34 9.84 8.94
C TYR A 34 3.05 8.49 8.90
N THR A 35 4.28 8.42 8.42
CA THR A 35 5.06 7.18 8.28
C THR A 35 6.48 7.34 8.81
N ASN A 36 7.19 6.21 8.94
CA ASN A 36 8.61 6.21 9.29
C ASN A 36 9.55 6.42 8.07
N PHE A 37 9.01 6.84 6.92
CA PHE A 37 9.75 7.00 5.66
C PHE A 37 9.75 8.45 5.18
N ASN A 38 10.79 8.83 4.44
CA ASN A 38 10.89 10.19 3.90
C ASN A 38 10.12 10.37 2.59
N THR A 39 9.97 9.29 1.82
CA THR A 39 9.34 9.30 0.48
C THR A 39 8.46 8.07 0.27
N PHE A 40 7.53 8.15 -0.69
CA PHE A 40 6.68 7.00 -1.05
C PHE A 40 7.50 5.85 -1.65
N GLU A 41 8.61 6.17 -2.33
CA GLU A 41 9.53 5.18 -2.89
C GLU A 41 10.25 4.37 -1.80
N GLU A 42 10.67 5.00 -0.70
CA GLU A 42 11.23 4.27 0.45
C GLU A 42 10.19 3.30 1.05
N PHE A 43 8.93 3.72 1.12
CA PHE A 43 7.84 2.89 1.61
C PHE A 43 7.60 1.67 0.72
N THR A 44 7.62 1.82 -0.61
CA THR A 44 7.46 0.68 -1.54
C THR A 44 8.64 -0.29 -1.47
N PHE A 45 9.88 0.21 -1.35
CA PHE A 45 11.07 -0.65 -1.18
C PHE A 45 11.17 -1.33 0.17
N SER A 46 10.40 -0.89 1.18
CA SER A 46 10.42 -1.48 2.52
C SER A 46 9.82 -2.90 2.60
N GLY A 47 9.41 -3.48 1.47
CA GLY A 47 8.68 -4.75 1.40
C GLY A 47 7.25 -4.63 1.92
N ALA A 48 6.73 -3.40 2.02
CA ALA A 48 5.31 -3.16 2.29
C ALA A 48 4.47 -3.23 1.01
N VAL A 49 5.08 -3.14 -0.18
CA VAL A 49 4.34 -3.11 -1.44
C VAL A 49 5.02 -4.01 -2.46
N PHE A 50 4.50 -5.22 -2.69
CA PHE A 50 4.81 -6.02 -3.88
C PHE A 50 4.11 -5.39 -5.09
N VAL A 51 4.60 -4.23 -5.52
CA VAL A 51 4.34 -3.80 -6.89
C VAL A 51 5.02 -4.86 -7.76
N ASP A 52 4.28 -5.61 -8.57
CA ASP A 52 4.91 -6.15 -9.76
C ASP A 52 5.41 -4.92 -10.51
N TRP A 53 6.73 -4.71 -10.59
CA TRP A 53 7.30 -3.48 -11.19
C TRP A 53 6.93 -3.31 -12.67
N LYS A 54 6.28 -4.31 -13.27
CA LYS A 54 5.70 -4.26 -14.62
C LYS A 54 4.18 -4.01 -14.65
N ALA A 55 3.50 -4.02 -13.50
CA ALA A 55 2.08 -3.75 -13.38
C ALA A 55 1.84 -2.27 -13.07
N ASP A 56 0.84 -1.69 -13.71
CA ASP A 56 0.41 -0.32 -13.47
C ASP A 56 -0.32 -0.14 -12.11
N PHE A 57 -0.52 -1.24 -11.37
CA PHE A 57 -1.31 -1.33 -10.14
C PHE A 57 -0.57 -2.07 -9.03
N ILE A 58 -0.88 -1.77 -7.76
CA ILE A 58 -0.30 -2.48 -6.61
C ILE A 58 -0.96 -3.85 -6.45
N VAL A 59 -0.16 -4.89 -6.19
CA VAL A 59 -0.66 -6.25 -6.00
C VAL A 59 -0.21 -6.79 -4.64
N GLU A 60 -1.14 -6.99 -3.72
CA GLU A 60 -0.80 -7.45 -2.37
C GLU A 60 -1.84 -8.40 -1.78
N ASP A 61 -1.42 -9.19 -0.80
CA ASP A 61 -2.35 -9.77 0.16
C ASP A 61 -2.80 -8.67 1.12
N ARG A 62 -4.09 -8.35 1.13
CA ARG A 62 -4.61 -7.21 1.89
C ARG A 62 -4.30 -7.29 3.39
N LYS A 63 -4.31 -8.48 3.97
CA LYS A 63 -4.01 -8.66 5.41
C LYS A 63 -2.54 -8.46 5.71
N ALA A 64 -1.65 -9.01 4.88
CA ALA A 64 -0.21 -8.78 5.00
C ALA A 64 0.12 -7.30 4.81
N PHE A 65 -0.53 -6.63 3.86
CA PHE A 65 -0.32 -5.22 3.62
C PHE A 65 -0.79 -4.35 4.79
N ASP A 66 -1.98 -4.61 5.34
CA ASP A 66 -2.47 -3.92 6.53
C ASP A 66 -1.53 -4.14 7.73
N CYS A 67 -0.95 -5.34 7.89
CA CYS A 67 0.08 -5.58 8.91
C CYS A 67 1.34 -4.71 8.70
N CYS A 68 1.78 -4.54 7.46
CA CYS A 68 2.90 -3.65 7.13
C CYS A 68 2.58 -2.18 7.40
N VAL A 69 1.40 -1.72 6.98
CA VAL A 69 0.93 -0.34 7.22
C VAL A 69 0.90 -0.06 8.72
N LYS A 70 0.31 -0.96 9.51
CA LYS A 70 0.26 -0.84 10.97
C LYS A 70 1.63 -0.81 11.65
N GLY A 71 2.60 -1.58 11.13
CA GLY A 71 3.94 -1.64 11.70
C GLY A 71 4.81 -0.42 11.40
N LYS A 72 4.49 0.35 10.36
CA LYS A 72 5.40 1.37 9.79
C LYS A 72 4.76 2.76 9.61
N THR A 73 3.48 2.88 9.91
CA THR A 73 2.70 4.12 9.72
C THR A 73 1.80 4.37 10.92
N SER A 74 1.14 5.52 10.93
CA SER A 74 0.15 5.89 11.95
C SER A 74 -1.23 5.28 11.74
N PHE A 75 -1.41 4.41 10.74
CA PHE A 75 -2.71 3.85 10.34
C PHE A 75 -2.76 2.34 10.60
N ASP A 76 -3.96 1.80 10.87
CA ASP A 76 -4.16 0.36 11.07
C ASP A 76 -4.30 -0.42 9.76
N THR A 77 -4.70 0.26 8.67
CA THR A 77 -4.99 -0.36 7.35
C THR A 77 -4.60 0.55 6.20
N TRP A 78 -4.36 -0.02 5.02
CA TRP A 78 -4.10 0.75 3.78
C TRP A 78 -5.25 1.70 3.45
N ALA A 79 -6.49 1.25 3.63
CA ALA A 79 -7.67 2.05 3.32
C ALA A 79 -7.69 3.36 4.13
N GLN A 80 -7.39 3.31 5.43
CA GLN A 80 -7.31 4.51 6.26
C GLN A 80 -6.20 5.46 5.81
N MET A 81 -5.03 4.92 5.46
CA MET A 81 -3.90 5.70 4.97
C MET A 81 -4.23 6.40 3.65
N TYR A 82 -4.82 5.67 2.70
CA TYR A 82 -5.25 6.20 1.40
C TYR A 82 -6.36 7.24 1.54
N GLU A 83 -7.41 6.97 2.34
CA GLU A 83 -8.47 7.94 2.63
C GLU A 83 -7.90 9.24 3.21
N LYS A 84 -6.91 9.13 4.11
CA LYS A 84 -6.26 10.31 4.69
C LYS A 84 -5.47 11.12 3.66
N ALA A 85 -4.72 10.45 2.79
CA ALA A 85 -3.99 11.12 1.71
C ALA A 85 -4.95 11.81 0.75
N TYR A 86 -6.06 11.16 0.40
CA TYR A 86 -7.08 11.72 -0.47
C TYR A 86 -7.79 12.94 0.14
N GLU A 87 -8.11 12.90 1.45
CA GLU A 87 -8.65 14.03 2.21
C GLU A 87 -7.70 15.24 2.15
N LEU A 88 -6.39 15.01 2.21
CA LEU A 88 -5.38 16.06 2.23
C LEU A 88 -5.10 16.63 0.83
N ARG A 89 -5.24 15.83 -0.23
CA ARG A 89 -5.11 16.30 -1.62
C ARG A 89 -6.21 17.29 -2.02
N GLY A 90 -7.41 17.15 -1.44
CA GLY A 90 -8.55 18.02 -1.73
C GLY A 90 -8.58 19.35 -0.95
N LYS A 91 -7.55 19.65 -0.16
CA LYS A 91 -7.39 20.91 0.60
C LYS A 91 -6.38 21.82 -0.07
#